data_AF-A0A1M5VVM5-F1
#
_entry.id   AF-A0A1M5VVM5-F1
#
_cell.length_a   1.000
_cell.length_b   1.000
_cell.length_c   1.000
_cell.angle_alpha   90.00
_cell.angle_beta   90.00
_cell.angle_gamma   90.00
#
_symmetry.space_group_name_H-M   'P 1'
#
loop_
_entity.id
_entity.type
_entity.pdbx_description
1 polymer ?
#
loop_
_entity_poly.entity_id
_entity_poly.type
_entity_poly.pdbx_seq_one_letter_code
_entity_poly.pdbx_strand_id
1 'polypeptide(L)'
;MKSIKMIAVAVALTLAGQAFAADWYVSPSGKNKNEGTSPSAPLKNIWKAIELASAGDAIHVAAGNYNGQMKKGWILLDKPVSLIGGYSDDFKTRDVIKNKTMFQPTNEMNSTKGQGILHINYKGANSKVVIDGFIFDQGEANSYHAVNGKPEGVATGMWLEPPAKGNTTNPSLNVYSLYGENSEGDLTIQNCVFVNAGNIALQVNHFAGNVKVLNNIFIANRIIGANVLAKQNKLGAVDYEFAYNTVMFTWTRTKEFGDMGFGVRSNTNCFSRIHNNLLALNMMAGFDNTKGDPKTKKVWLDKNAFILNKKGDVTVTVSPSILWLNVADDQFEDLEDAPSIESLSGNISISDPSIFKGKINQAYLEGFLNATYTEQTSYNENSPANLFRAAMGMNKQGSISSKVSMFMNKYPMEESLLLFGLMEGYGAQMPK
;
A
#
# COMPACT_ATOMS: atom_id res chain seq x y z
N MET A 1 -43.69 -67.27 -27.78
CA MET A 1 -43.04 -66.82 -26.53
C MET A 1 -42.00 -65.76 -26.86
N LYS A 2 -42.31 -64.48 -26.65
CA LYS A 2 -41.35 -63.36 -26.78
C LYS A 2 -41.07 -62.83 -25.38
N SER A 3 -39.82 -62.88 -24.96
CA SER A 3 -39.32 -62.38 -23.67
C SER A 3 -39.08 -60.87 -23.76
N ILE A 4 -39.82 -60.10 -22.95
CA ILE A 4 -39.62 -58.66 -22.79
C ILE A 4 -38.61 -58.46 -21.64
N LYS A 5 -37.45 -57.88 -21.94
CA LYS A 5 -36.51 -57.40 -20.93
C LYS A 5 -36.92 -55.99 -20.50
N MET A 6 -37.33 -55.81 -19.24
CA MET A 6 -37.43 -54.50 -18.61
C MET A 6 -36.03 -54.00 -18.25
N ILE A 7 -35.68 -52.81 -18.73
CA ILE A 7 -34.54 -52.02 -18.28
C ILE A 7 -35.08 -51.03 -17.25
N ALA A 8 -34.64 -51.14 -16.00
CA ALA A 8 -34.89 -50.13 -14.98
C ALA A 8 -33.81 -49.05 -15.08
N VAL A 9 -34.19 -47.83 -15.45
CA VAL A 9 -33.32 -46.65 -15.38
C VAL A 9 -33.55 -45.98 -14.04
N ALA A 10 -32.54 -46.01 -13.16
CA ALA A 10 -32.52 -45.23 -11.94
C ALA A 10 -32.09 -43.79 -12.26
N VAL A 11 -33.00 -42.83 -12.11
CA VAL A 11 -32.70 -41.40 -12.21
C VAL A 11 -32.17 -40.95 -10.85
N ALA A 12 -30.88 -40.66 -10.76
CA ALA A 12 -30.29 -39.99 -9.61
C ALA A 12 -30.52 -38.48 -9.74
N LEU A 13 -31.44 -37.92 -8.96
CA LEU A 13 -31.55 -36.47 -8.77
C LEU A 13 -30.38 -36.00 -7.90
N THR A 14 -29.37 -35.40 -8.51
CA THR A 14 -28.37 -34.59 -7.79
C THR A 14 -29.00 -33.24 -7.45
N LEU A 15 -29.48 -33.11 -6.21
CA LEU A 15 -29.74 -31.80 -5.59
C LEU A 15 -28.39 -31.11 -5.40
N ALA A 16 -27.98 -30.28 -6.36
CA ALA A 16 -26.90 -29.34 -6.16
C ALA A 16 -27.38 -28.29 -5.15
N GLY A 17 -27.03 -28.47 -3.88
CA GLY A 17 -27.26 -27.46 -2.86
C GLY A 17 -26.55 -26.17 -3.27
N GLN A 18 -27.27 -25.05 -3.26
CA GLN A 18 -26.63 -23.74 -3.33
C GLN A 18 -25.73 -23.61 -2.09
N ALA A 19 -24.42 -23.72 -2.28
CA ALA A 19 -23.47 -23.40 -1.23
C ALA A 19 -23.52 -21.88 -1.02
N PHE A 20 -24.16 -21.45 0.07
CA PHE A 20 -24.04 -20.07 0.53
C PHE A 20 -22.62 -19.86 1.06
N ALA A 21 -22.03 -18.69 0.77
CA ALA A 21 -20.77 -18.28 1.38
C ALA A 21 -20.94 -18.27 2.91
N ALA A 22 -19.98 -18.86 3.63
CA ALA A 22 -20.02 -18.94 5.08
C ALA A 22 -19.33 -17.74 5.74
N ASP A 23 -19.80 -17.39 6.94
CA ASP A 23 -19.20 -16.37 7.78
C ASP A 23 -18.32 -17.00 8.88
N TRP A 24 -17.11 -16.47 9.00
CA TRP A 24 -16.14 -16.84 10.03
C TRP A 24 -15.85 -15.65 10.93
N TYR A 25 -15.66 -15.91 12.22
CA TYR A 25 -15.44 -14.87 13.23
C TYR A 25 -14.08 -15.05 13.88
N VAL A 26 -13.32 -13.96 13.97
CA VAL A 26 -11.95 -13.94 14.50
C VAL A 26 -11.80 -12.83 15.53
N SER A 27 -11.34 -13.17 16.74
CA SER A 27 -11.04 -12.21 17.82
C SER A 27 -9.79 -12.65 18.59
N PRO A 28 -8.93 -11.74 19.09
CA PRO A 28 -7.76 -12.12 19.89
C PRO A 28 -8.12 -12.88 21.17
N SER A 29 -9.35 -12.68 21.67
CA SER A 29 -9.94 -13.37 22.82
C SER A 29 -10.42 -14.79 22.51
N GLY A 30 -10.55 -15.14 21.22
CA GLY A 30 -11.03 -16.43 20.74
C GLY A 30 -10.03 -17.58 20.94
N LYS A 31 -10.39 -18.76 20.40
CA LYS A 31 -9.55 -19.97 20.43
C LYS A 31 -9.55 -20.63 19.06
N ASN A 32 -8.37 -21.04 18.56
CA ASN A 32 -8.24 -21.77 17.29
C ASN A 32 -8.87 -23.19 17.31
N LYS A 33 -9.38 -23.65 18.46
CA LYS A 33 -10.13 -24.90 18.60
C LYS A 33 -11.64 -24.70 18.48
N ASN A 34 -12.11 -23.44 18.44
CA ASN A 34 -13.53 -23.16 18.21
C ASN A 34 -13.88 -23.44 16.75
N GLU A 35 -15.17 -23.71 16.48
CA GLU A 35 -15.69 -23.85 15.11
C GLU A 35 -15.53 -22.56 14.30
N GLY A 36 -15.59 -21.39 14.93
CA GLY A 36 -15.39 -20.10 14.25
C GLY A 36 -16.58 -19.60 13.44
N THR A 37 -17.67 -20.36 13.35
CA THR A 37 -18.89 -20.04 12.59
C THR A 37 -19.93 -19.21 13.37
N SER A 38 -19.60 -18.79 14.60
CA SER A 38 -20.46 -17.95 15.44
C SER A 38 -19.65 -16.89 16.21
N PRO A 39 -20.17 -15.66 16.37
CA PRO A 39 -19.55 -14.61 17.18
C PRO A 39 -19.24 -15.02 18.63
N SER A 40 -20.01 -15.95 19.21
CA SER A 40 -19.83 -16.39 20.60
C SER A 40 -18.64 -17.35 20.78
N ALA A 41 -18.13 -17.91 19.69
CA ALA A 41 -17.00 -18.84 19.70
C ALA A 41 -16.04 -18.53 18.52
N PRO A 42 -15.42 -17.33 18.51
CA PRO A 42 -14.57 -16.92 17.40
C PRO A 42 -13.24 -17.69 17.43
N LEU A 43 -12.64 -17.85 16.26
CA LEU A 43 -11.25 -18.28 16.12
C LEU A 43 -10.30 -17.20 16.66
N LYS A 44 -9.11 -17.61 17.10
CA LYS A 44 -8.13 -16.65 17.63
C LYS A 44 -7.39 -15.89 16.52
N ASN A 45 -7.13 -16.55 15.40
CA ASN A 45 -6.24 -16.03 14.37
C ASN A 45 -6.85 -16.08 12.98
N ILE A 46 -6.57 -15.04 12.18
CA ILE A 46 -6.98 -14.92 10.78
C ILE A 46 -6.46 -16.10 9.95
N TRP A 47 -5.18 -16.48 10.09
CA TRP A 47 -4.62 -17.60 9.34
C TRP A 47 -5.37 -18.93 9.56
N LYS A 48 -5.94 -19.12 10.76
CA LYS A 48 -6.71 -20.34 11.05
C LYS A 48 -8.09 -20.29 10.40
N ALA A 49 -8.72 -19.12 10.36
CA ALA A 49 -9.95 -18.92 9.60
C ALA A 49 -9.73 -19.14 8.10
N ILE A 50 -8.64 -18.62 7.53
CA ILE A 50 -8.28 -18.88 6.12
C ILE A 50 -8.10 -20.39 5.85
N GLU A 51 -7.45 -21.12 6.76
CA GLU A 51 -7.27 -22.57 6.64
C GLU A 51 -8.61 -23.33 6.56
N LEU A 52 -9.61 -22.90 7.32
CA LEU A 52 -10.92 -23.55 7.40
C LEU A 52 -11.92 -23.07 6.34
N ALA A 53 -11.82 -21.81 5.92
CA ALA A 53 -12.73 -21.18 4.99
C ALA A 53 -12.62 -21.78 3.57
N SER A 54 -13.73 -21.72 2.84
CA SER A 54 -13.85 -22.08 1.43
C SER A 54 -13.88 -20.82 0.56
N ALA A 55 -13.58 -20.99 -0.73
CA ALA A 55 -13.66 -19.90 -1.71
C ALA A 55 -15.03 -19.19 -1.66
N GLY A 56 -15.02 -17.87 -1.56
CA GLY A 56 -16.22 -17.03 -1.47
C GLY A 56 -16.65 -16.68 -0.04
N ASP A 57 -16.11 -17.34 0.99
CA ASP A 57 -16.44 -17.06 2.40
C ASP A 57 -15.96 -15.68 2.86
N ALA A 58 -16.55 -15.19 3.95
CA ALA A 58 -16.17 -13.95 4.63
C ALA A 58 -15.62 -14.22 6.03
N ILE A 59 -14.55 -13.50 6.40
CA ILE A 59 -13.92 -13.56 7.72
C ILE A 59 -14.08 -12.20 8.38
N HIS A 60 -14.96 -12.13 9.38
CA HIS A 60 -15.21 -10.98 10.24
C HIS A 60 -14.18 -10.93 11.36
N VAL A 61 -13.48 -9.81 11.49
CA VAL A 61 -12.33 -9.67 12.38
C VAL A 61 -12.59 -8.55 13.39
N ALA A 62 -12.53 -8.90 14.67
CA ALA A 62 -12.64 -7.96 15.77
C ALA A 62 -11.40 -7.06 15.89
N ALA A 63 -11.48 -6.06 16.76
CA ALA A 63 -10.35 -5.22 17.12
C ALA A 63 -9.18 -6.06 17.68
N GLY A 64 -7.95 -5.72 17.30
CA GLY A 64 -6.76 -6.44 17.72
C GLY A 64 -5.61 -6.37 16.73
N ASN A 65 -4.45 -6.91 17.12
CA ASN A 65 -3.27 -7.03 16.26
C ASN A 65 -3.00 -8.49 15.87
N TYR A 66 -2.90 -8.75 14.56
CA TYR A 66 -2.86 -10.10 13.98
C TYR A 66 -1.55 -10.40 13.25
N ASN A 67 -0.53 -10.83 14.01
CA ASN A 67 0.85 -11.03 13.52
C ASN A 67 1.13 -12.37 12.82
N GLY A 68 0.08 -13.04 12.35
CA GLY A 68 0.17 -14.31 11.63
C GLY A 68 0.61 -15.52 12.45
N GLN A 69 0.82 -16.63 11.75
CA GLN A 69 1.10 -17.93 12.36
C GLN A 69 2.44 -17.88 13.12
N MET A 70 2.43 -18.27 14.40
CA MET A 70 3.61 -18.27 15.27
C MET A 70 4.35 -16.91 15.33
N LYS A 71 3.62 -15.79 15.20
CA LYS A 71 4.20 -14.42 15.20
C LYS A 71 5.26 -14.20 14.11
N LYS A 72 5.07 -14.82 12.93
CA LYS A 72 5.95 -14.60 11.77
C LYS A 72 5.91 -13.16 11.24
N GLY A 73 4.93 -12.35 11.64
CA GLY A 73 4.78 -10.96 11.19
C GLY A 73 4.11 -10.81 9.83
N TRP A 74 3.54 -11.89 9.27
CA TRP A 74 2.81 -11.87 8.00
C TRP A 74 1.78 -13.02 7.90
N ILE A 75 0.81 -12.87 7.00
CA ILE A 75 -0.27 -13.83 6.71
C ILE A 75 -0.35 -14.11 5.21
N LEU A 76 -0.51 -15.38 4.85
CA LEU A 76 -0.85 -15.82 3.49
C LEU A 76 -2.37 -15.94 3.35
N LEU A 77 -2.92 -15.30 2.32
CA LEU A 77 -4.28 -15.47 1.83
C LEU A 77 -4.21 -16.22 0.49
N ASP A 78 -4.25 -17.56 0.57
CA ASP A 78 -4.11 -18.48 -0.58
C ASP A 78 -5.46 -18.96 -1.14
N LYS A 79 -6.56 -18.49 -0.56
CA LYS A 79 -7.93 -18.73 -1.02
C LYS A 79 -8.66 -17.40 -1.28
N PRO A 80 -9.61 -17.37 -2.22
CA PRO A 80 -10.40 -16.18 -2.48
C PRO A 80 -11.48 -16.01 -1.40
N VAL A 81 -11.08 -15.53 -0.22
CA VAL A 81 -11.97 -15.22 0.92
C VAL A 81 -11.84 -13.76 1.31
N SER A 82 -12.94 -13.15 1.74
CA SER A 82 -12.96 -11.75 2.15
C SER A 82 -12.51 -11.60 3.60
N LEU A 83 -11.72 -10.57 3.88
CA LEU A 83 -11.32 -10.17 5.23
C LEU A 83 -12.02 -8.84 5.57
N ILE A 84 -12.81 -8.82 6.64
CA ILE A 84 -13.62 -7.66 7.04
C ILE A 84 -13.29 -7.29 8.49
N GLY A 85 -12.46 -6.27 8.68
CA GLY A 85 -12.09 -5.71 9.98
C GLY A 85 -13.07 -4.66 10.50
N GLY A 86 -12.80 -4.14 11.69
CA GLY A 86 -13.58 -3.07 12.32
C GLY A 86 -14.64 -3.55 13.31
N TYR A 87 -14.70 -4.83 13.67
CA TYR A 87 -15.74 -5.33 14.58
C TYR A 87 -15.38 -5.11 16.07
N SER A 88 -16.39 -4.82 16.90
CA SER A 88 -16.25 -4.93 18.36
C SER A 88 -15.98 -6.38 18.75
N ASP A 89 -15.44 -6.60 19.96
CA ASP A 89 -15.12 -7.95 20.45
C ASP A 89 -16.33 -8.90 20.49
N ASP A 90 -17.54 -8.36 20.63
CA ASP A 90 -18.80 -9.11 20.60
C ASP A 90 -19.48 -9.14 19.21
N PHE A 91 -18.83 -8.56 18.19
CA PHE A 91 -19.29 -8.44 16.80
C PHE A 91 -20.64 -7.74 16.61
N LYS A 92 -21.16 -7.04 17.61
CA LYS A 92 -22.44 -6.31 17.50
C LYS A 92 -22.33 -5.00 16.74
N THR A 93 -21.14 -4.42 16.69
CA THR A 93 -20.89 -3.14 16.02
C THR A 93 -19.69 -3.25 15.10
N ARG A 94 -19.73 -2.49 14.02
CA ARG A 94 -18.61 -2.30 13.12
C ARG A 94 -18.29 -0.81 13.01
N ASP A 95 -17.04 -0.46 13.30
CA ASP A 95 -16.50 0.90 13.23
C ASP A 95 -14.99 0.77 13.00
N VAL A 96 -14.55 1.10 11.78
CA VAL A 96 -13.15 0.93 11.35
C VAL A 96 -12.18 1.83 12.14
N ILE A 97 -12.65 2.98 12.61
CA ILE A 97 -11.81 3.95 13.33
C ILE A 97 -11.71 3.54 14.81
N LYS A 98 -12.83 3.15 15.42
CA LYS A 98 -12.89 2.79 16.83
C LYS A 98 -12.34 1.39 17.11
N ASN A 99 -12.75 0.40 16.32
CA ASN A 99 -12.45 -1.01 16.53
C ASN A 99 -11.28 -1.46 15.65
N LYS A 100 -10.09 -0.92 15.92
CA LYS A 100 -8.89 -1.09 15.09
C LYS A 100 -8.49 -2.55 14.91
N THR A 101 -8.59 -3.05 13.68
CA THR A 101 -8.07 -4.35 13.25
C THR A 101 -6.73 -4.13 12.55
N MET A 102 -5.64 -4.63 13.14
CA MET A 102 -4.29 -4.23 12.79
C MET A 102 -3.40 -5.38 12.32
N PHE A 103 -2.56 -5.05 11.36
CA PHE A 103 -1.34 -5.74 10.98
C PHE A 103 -0.15 -4.86 11.37
N GLN A 104 0.31 -5.01 12.61
CA GLN A 104 1.40 -4.19 13.18
C GLN A 104 2.52 -5.10 13.73
N PRO A 105 3.40 -5.64 12.86
CA PRO A 105 4.53 -6.44 13.30
C PRO A 105 5.53 -5.62 14.12
N THR A 106 6.28 -6.29 14.98
CA THR A 106 7.39 -5.68 15.74
C THR A 106 8.73 -6.02 15.09
N ASN A 107 9.77 -5.27 15.44
CA ASN A 107 11.10 -5.47 14.86
C ASN A 107 11.67 -6.88 15.09
N GLU A 108 11.33 -7.54 16.20
CA GLU A 108 11.76 -8.91 16.51
C GLU A 108 11.28 -9.93 15.46
N MET A 109 10.15 -9.64 14.80
CA MET A 109 9.55 -10.52 13.79
C MET A 109 10.24 -10.44 12.43
N ASN A 110 11.10 -9.44 12.20
CA ASN A 110 11.76 -9.21 10.90
C ASN A 110 12.77 -10.31 10.50
N SER A 111 13.08 -11.26 11.39
CA SER A 111 13.91 -12.43 11.09
C SER A 111 13.21 -13.39 10.11
N THR A 112 11.88 -13.38 10.07
CA THR A 112 11.07 -14.11 9.10
C THR A 112 10.32 -13.12 8.23
N LYS A 113 10.52 -13.16 6.91
CA LYS A 113 9.92 -12.19 5.98
C LYS A 113 9.03 -12.89 4.97
N GLY A 114 7.77 -12.47 4.88
CA GLY A 114 6.92 -12.69 3.72
C GLY A 114 7.23 -11.66 2.62
N GLN A 115 6.59 -11.79 1.45
CA GLN A 115 6.70 -10.75 0.43
C GLN A 115 5.90 -9.49 0.81
N GLY A 116 4.81 -9.64 1.57
CA GLY A 116 4.15 -8.55 2.28
C GLY A 116 3.58 -9.00 3.62
N ILE A 117 3.12 -8.05 4.46
CA ILE A 117 2.48 -8.39 5.75
C ILE A 117 1.18 -9.18 5.52
N LEU A 118 0.37 -8.75 4.55
CA LEU A 118 -0.66 -9.59 3.95
C LEU A 118 -0.23 -9.98 2.54
N HIS A 119 -0.01 -11.28 2.30
CA HIS A 119 0.34 -11.83 1.00
C HIS A 119 -0.88 -12.51 0.39
N ILE A 120 -1.41 -11.94 -0.68
CA ILE A 120 -2.55 -12.47 -1.44
C ILE A 120 -2.02 -13.32 -2.60
N ASN A 121 -2.36 -14.60 -2.60
CA ASN A 121 -1.90 -15.56 -3.60
C ASN A 121 -2.93 -16.66 -3.88
N TYR A 122 -4.07 -16.28 -4.45
CA TYR A 122 -5.10 -17.21 -4.93
C TYR A 122 -5.32 -17.01 -6.44
N LYS A 123 -6.01 -17.95 -7.09
CA LYS A 123 -6.53 -17.80 -8.46
C LYS A 123 -8.02 -18.08 -8.52
N GLY A 124 -8.68 -17.57 -9.56
CA GLY A 124 -10.09 -17.81 -9.83
C GLY A 124 -10.75 -16.60 -10.48
N ALA A 125 -10.97 -16.66 -11.80
CA ALA A 125 -11.54 -15.57 -12.60
C ALA A 125 -12.89 -15.02 -12.11
N ASN A 126 -13.67 -15.82 -11.36
CA ASN A 126 -14.97 -15.42 -10.82
C ASN A 126 -14.91 -15.09 -9.31
N SER A 127 -13.71 -15.02 -8.73
CA SER A 127 -13.53 -14.70 -7.31
C SER A 127 -13.99 -13.28 -7.03
N LYS A 128 -14.58 -13.07 -5.85
CA LYS A 128 -14.90 -11.75 -5.32
C LYS A 128 -14.33 -11.65 -3.92
N VAL A 129 -13.25 -10.90 -3.78
CA VAL A 129 -12.52 -10.76 -2.52
C VAL A 129 -12.53 -9.31 -2.09
N VAL A 130 -12.88 -9.10 -0.82
CA VAL A 130 -12.86 -7.78 -0.19
C VAL A 130 -11.88 -7.81 0.98
N ILE A 131 -10.99 -6.83 1.03
CA ILE A 131 -10.14 -6.51 2.18
C ILE A 131 -10.62 -5.17 2.71
N ASP A 132 -11.30 -5.16 3.84
CA ASP A 132 -12.00 -3.97 4.35
C ASP A 132 -11.63 -3.66 5.80
N GLY A 133 -11.20 -2.43 6.08
CA GLY A 133 -11.12 -1.91 7.45
C GLY A 133 -9.90 -2.36 8.25
N PHE A 134 -8.76 -2.56 7.59
CA PHE A 134 -7.50 -2.96 8.23
C PHE A 134 -6.49 -1.81 8.29
N ILE A 135 -5.70 -1.79 9.36
CA ILE A 135 -4.56 -0.89 9.52
C ILE A 135 -3.28 -1.71 9.34
N PHE A 136 -2.49 -1.36 8.34
CA PHE A 136 -1.16 -1.88 8.10
C PHE A 136 -0.13 -0.86 8.59
N ASP A 137 0.53 -1.14 9.70
CA ASP A 137 1.52 -0.25 10.30
C ASP A 137 2.87 -0.95 10.46
N GLN A 138 3.86 -0.51 9.70
CA GLN A 138 5.23 -1.03 9.80
C GLN A 138 6.10 -0.22 10.77
N GLY A 139 5.54 0.77 11.47
CA GLY A 139 6.25 1.70 12.32
C GLY A 139 7.14 1.01 13.36
N GLU A 140 6.61 0.00 14.05
CA GLU A 140 7.31 -0.77 15.09
C GLU A 140 8.22 -1.87 14.52
N ALA A 141 8.02 -2.25 13.26
CA ALA A 141 8.89 -3.20 12.57
C ALA A 141 10.16 -2.53 12.04
N ASN A 142 10.09 -1.24 11.71
CA ASN A 142 11.21 -0.50 11.14
C ASN A 142 12.32 -0.18 12.14
N SER A 143 13.51 0.06 11.62
CA SER A 143 14.67 0.52 12.38
C SER A 143 14.99 1.96 12.00
N TYR A 144 15.18 2.81 13.00
CA TYR A 144 15.42 4.24 12.81
C TYR A 144 16.76 4.64 13.39
N HIS A 145 17.38 5.66 12.80
CA HIS A 145 18.58 6.26 13.32
C HIS A 145 18.29 6.95 14.66
N ALA A 146 19.23 6.87 15.62
CA ALA A 146 19.05 7.45 16.96
C ALA A 146 18.96 8.98 16.96
N VAL A 147 19.77 9.64 16.11
CA VAL A 147 19.90 11.12 16.08
C VAL A 147 19.66 11.74 14.69
N ASN A 148 20.34 11.26 13.64
CA ASN A 148 20.29 11.84 12.30
C ASN A 148 18.89 11.81 11.66
N GLY A 149 18.61 12.85 10.87
CA GLY A 149 17.35 13.00 10.15
C GLY A 149 16.13 13.03 11.06
N LYS A 150 16.27 13.60 12.27
CA LYS A 150 15.20 13.75 13.25
C LYS A 150 14.78 15.23 13.35
N PRO A 151 13.66 15.62 12.74
CA PRO A 151 13.05 16.92 13.00
C PRO A 151 12.62 17.06 14.46
N GLU A 152 12.53 18.29 14.94
CA GLU A 152 11.96 18.58 16.25
C GLU A 152 10.51 18.10 16.34
N GLY A 153 10.11 17.57 17.50
CA GLY A 153 8.75 17.05 17.73
C GLY A 153 8.43 15.70 17.06
N VAL A 154 9.30 15.17 16.18
CA VAL A 154 9.10 13.87 15.53
C VAL A 154 9.69 12.73 16.37
N ALA A 155 8.95 11.62 16.50
CA ALA A 155 9.26 10.55 17.45
C ALA A 155 10.62 9.86 17.21
N THR A 156 10.96 9.59 15.95
CA THR A 156 12.15 8.83 15.55
C THR A 156 13.11 9.69 14.73
N GLY A 157 14.37 9.28 14.59
CA GLY A 157 15.21 9.74 13.48
C GLY A 157 14.81 9.09 12.16
N MET A 158 15.65 9.29 11.14
CA MET A 158 15.37 8.77 9.79
C MET A 158 15.27 7.24 9.78
N TRP A 159 14.43 6.71 8.90
CA TRP A 159 14.40 5.28 8.58
C TRP A 159 15.74 4.82 8.00
N LEU A 160 16.14 3.60 8.32
CA LEU A 160 17.40 3.02 7.87
C LEU A 160 17.17 1.90 6.85
N GLU A 161 17.84 2.05 5.70
CA GLU A 161 17.87 1.02 4.66
C GLU A 161 18.68 -0.19 5.12
N PRO A 162 18.11 -1.40 5.08
CA PRO A 162 18.88 -2.62 5.32
C PRO A 162 20.15 -2.68 4.45
N PRO A 163 21.28 -3.14 4.98
CA PRO A 163 21.43 -3.84 6.26
C PRO A 163 21.63 -2.90 7.47
N ALA A 164 21.60 -1.57 7.30
CA ALA A 164 21.76 -0.65 8.42
C ALA A 164 20.59 -0.75 9.41
N LYS A 165 20.90 -0.51 10.69
CA LYS A 165 19.92 -0.50 11.78
C LYS A 165 20.39 0.42 12.90
N GLY A 166 19.44 0.97 13.64
CA GLY A 166 19.67 1.71 14.87
C GLY A 166 19.69 0.77 16.06
N ASN A 167 19.02 1.18 17.13
CA ASN A 167 19.00 0.45 18.42
C ASN A 167 17.99 -0.71 18.44
N THR A 168 17.78 -1.38 17.30
CA THR A 168 16.82 -2.50 17.17
C THR A 168 17.53 -3.83 16.93
N THR A 169 16.85 -4.93 17.20
CA THR A 169 17.39 -6.30 17.01
C THR A 169 17.68 -6.59 15.54
N ASN A 170 16.73 -6.30 14.67
CA ASN A 170 16.82 -6.53 13.23
C ASN A 170 16.83 -5.19 12.47
N PRO A 171 17.38 -5.15 11.24
CA PRO A 171 17.14 -4.04 10.31
C PRO A 171 15.66 -3.82 10.02
N SER A 172 15.34 -2.70 9.39
CA SER A 172 13.98 -2.38 8.94
C SER A 172 13.37 -3.52 8.12
N LEU A 173 12.05 -3.69 8.22
CA LEU A 173 11.35 -4.83 7.62
C LEU A 173 11.54 -4.86 6.09
N ASN A 174 11.33 -3.71 5.44
CA ASN A 174 11.53 -3.48 4.01
C ASN A 174 10.72 -4.43 3.09
N VAL A 175 9.47 -4.72 3.46
CA VAL A 175 8.52 -5.53 2.68
C VAL A 175 7.25 -4.74 2.39
N TYR A 176 6.42 -5.23 1.45
CA TYR A 176 5.14 -4.59 1.16
C TYR A 176 4.19 -4.67 2.37
N SER A 177 3.31 -3.69 2.56
CA SER A 177 2.26 -3.84 3.57
C SER A 177 1.21 -4.85 3.10
N LEU A 178 0.76 -4.72 1.85
CA LEU A 178 -0.07 -5.70 1.15
C LEU A 178 0.58 -6.05 -0.18
N TYR A 179 0.76 -7.35 -0.41
CA TYR A 179 1.31 -7.88 -1.66
C TYR A 179 0.36 -8.87 -2.31
N GLY A 180 -0.14 -8.56 -3.51
CA GLY A 180 -0.86 -9.50 -4.37
C GLY A 180 0.07 -10.07 -5.44
N GLU A 181 0.22 -11.39 -5.50
CA GLU A 181 1.15 -12.03 -6.45
C GLU A 181 0.47 -12.60 -7.70
N ASN A 182 -0.73 -13.16 -7.51
CA ASN A 182 -1.43 -13.96 -8.51
C ASN A 182 -2.97 -13.83 -8.44
N SER A 183 -3.52 -12.90 -7.66
CA SER A 183 -4.98 -12.74 -7.54
C SER A 183 -5.64 -12.57 -8.91
N GLU A 184 -6.87 -13.05 -9.05
CA GLU A 184 -7.66 -13.00 -10.28
C GLU A 184 -9.14 -12.77 -9.93
N GLY A 185 -9.90 -12.14 -10.81
CA GLY A 185 -11.31 -11.80 -10.58
C GLY A 185 -11.49 -10.40 -9.99
N ASP A 186 -12.45 -10.23 -9.08
CA ASP A 186 -12.71 -8.95 -8.42
C ASP A 186 -11.98 -8.89 -7.07
N LEU A 187 -11.08 -7.92 -6.92
CA LEU A 187 -10.39 -7.62 -5.67
C LEU A 187 -10.69 -6.17 -5.25
N THR A 188 -11.38 -6.00 -4.13
CA THR A 188 -11.64 -4.68 -3.52
C THR A 188 -10.84 -4.53 -2.24
N ILE A 189 -10.10 -3.43 -2.11
CA ILE A 189 -9.33 -3.06 -0.93
C ILE A 189 -9.84 -1.70 -0.49
N GLN A 190 -10.52 -1.66 0.66
CA GLN A 190 -11.23 -0.46 1.08
C GLN A 190 -11.17 -0.15 2.57
N ASN A 191 -11.35 1.12 2.92
CA ASN A 191 -11.32 1.61 4.30
C ASN A 191 -10.06 1.20 5.06
N CYS A 192 -8.97 0.92 4.36
CA CYS A 192 -7.71 0.51 4.97
C CYS A 192 -6.80 1.71 5.20
N VAL A 193 -5.89 1.55 6.15
CA VAL A 193 -4.83 2.51 6.42
C VAL A 193 -3.49 1.84 6.20
N PHE A 194 -2.66 2.41 5.34
CA PHE A 194 -1.29 1.99 5.09
C PHE A 194 -0.34 3.06 5.60
N VAL A 195 0.36 2.76 6.68
CA VAL A 195 1.22 3.71 7.37
C VAL A 195 2.60 3.14 7.66
N ASN A 196 3.62 4.00 7.55
CA ASN A 196 5.01 3.68 7.85
C ASN A 196 5.61 2.56 6.98
N ALA A 197 5.05 2.26 5.80
CA ALA A 197 5.53 1.15 4.99
C ALA A 197 6.99 1.37 4.58
N GLY A 198 7.87 0.48 5.04
CA GLY A 198 9.28 0.50 4.69
C GLY A 198 9.52 -0.02 3.27
N ASN A 199 8.54 -0.05 2.38
CA ASN A 199 8.60 -0.39 0.96
C ASN A 199 7.32 0.19 0.32
N ILE A 200 6.95 -0.20 -0.90
CA ILE A 200 5.64 0.11 -1.49
C ILE A 200 4.55 -0.37 -0.52
N ALA A 201 3.57 0.48 -0.21
CA ALA A 201 2.52 0.12 0.73
C ALA A 201 1.60 -0.96 0.14
N LEU A 202 1.01 -0.70 -1.03
CA LEU A 202 0.15 -1.64 -1.74
C LEU A 202 0.75 -1.99 -3.10
N GLN A 203 1.12 -3.26 -3.25
CA GLN A 203 1.66 -3.82 -4.49
C GLN A 203 0.79 -4.99 -4.94
N VAL A 204 0.08 -4.86 -6.06
CA VAL A 204 -0.79 -5.92 -6.58
C VAL A 204 -0.40 -6.29 -8.00
N ASN A 205 0.12 -7.49 -8.18
CA ASN A 205 0.39 -8.13 -9.46
C ASN A 205 -0.82 -9.00 -9.83
N HIS A 206 -1.89 -8.37 -10.28
CA HIS A 206 -3.16 -9.03 -10.56
C HIS A 206 -3.08 -9.79 -11.90
N PHE A 207 -3.60 -11.01 -11.96
CA PHE A 207 -3.56 -11.81 -13.17
C PHE A 207 -4.45 -11.22 -14.25
N ALA A 208 -5.75 -11.09 -13.97
CA ALA A 208 -6.73 -10.39 -14.77
C ALA A 208 -8.01 -10.17 -13.95
N GLY A 209 -8.80 -9.16 -14.31
CA GLY A 209 -10.05 -8.80 -13.63
C GLY A 209 -10.07 -7.36 -13.14
N ASN A 210 -10.81 -7.11 -12.07
CA ASN A 210 -11.02 -5.77 -11.52
C ASN A 210 -10.28 -5.62 -10.19
N VAL A 211 -9.51 -4.55 -10.05
CA VAL A 211 -8.90 -4.16 -8.78
C VAL A 211 -9.44 -2.80 -8.38
N LYS A 212 -10.11 -2.73 -7.23
CA LYS A 212 -10.63 -1.49 -6.66
C LYS A 212 -9.90 -1.16 -5.38
N VAL A 213 -9.28 0.01 -5.32
CA VAL A 213 -8.61 0.55 -4.14
C VAL A 213 -9.37 1.80 -3.73
N LEU A 214 -10.28 1.65 -2.78
CA LEU A 214 -11.32 2.63 -2.48
C LEU A 214 -11.25 3.13 -1.05
N ASN A 215 -11.37 4.43 -0.82
CA ASN A 215 -11.53 4.96 0.55
C ASN A 215 -10.39 4.60 1.51
N ASN A 216 -9.15 4.58 1.05
CA ASN A 216 -7.99 4.22 1.88
C ASN A 216 -7.12 5.43 2.22
N ILE A 217 -6.34 5.31 3.28
CA ILE A 217 -5.30 6.27 3.67
C ILE A 217 -3.94 5.64 3.42
N PHE A 218 -3.07 6.34 2.71
CA PHE A 218 -1.66 5.99 2.53
C PHE A 218 -0.83 7.14 3.08
N ILE A 219 -0.14 6.92 4.20
CA ILE A 219 0.66 7.99 4.83
C ILE A 219 2.04 7.53 5.27
N ALA A 220 3.05 8.35 4.99
CA ALA A 220 4.43 8.07 5.38
C ALA A 220 4.87 6.68 4.90
N ASN A 221 4.78 6.44 3.59
CA ASN A 221 5.16 5.18 2.95
C ASN A 221 6.37 5.40 2.03
N ARG A 222 7.27 4.42 1.87
CA ARG A 222 8.41 4.54 0.96
C ARG A 222 8.04 4.11 -0.46
N ILE A 223 8.75 4.63 -1.46
CA ILE A 223 8.70 4.23 -2.86
C ILE A 223 7.38 4.60 -3.55
N ILE A 224 6.26 3.93 -3.24
CA ILE A 224 4.93 4.21 -3.82
C ILE A 224 3.83 3.92 -2.78
N GLY A 225 2.78 4.74 -2.72
CA GLY A 225 1.59 4.43 -1.95
C GLY A 225 0.84 3.20 -2.50
N ALA A 226 0.33 3.30 -3.72
CA ALA A 226 -0.38 2.21 -4.40
C ALA A 226 0.13 1.91 -5.83
N ASN A 227 0.37 0.64 -6.11
CA ASN A 227 0.85 0.15 -7.41
C ASN A 227 0.13 -1.15 -7.82
N VAL A 228 -0.65 -1.08 -8.89
CA VAL A 228 -1.39 -2.23 -9.45
C VAL A 228 -0.90 -2.51 -10.87
N LEU A 229 -0.55 -3.77 -11.13
CA LEU A 229 -0.05 -4.27 -12.40
C LEU A 229 -0.90 -5.42 -12.91
N ALA A 230 -0.98 -5.52 -14.23
CA ALA A 230 -1.46 -6.70 -14.91
C ALA A 230 -0.31 -7.69 -15.16
N LYS A 231 -0.52 -8.95 -14.76
CA LYS A 231 0.41 -10.05 -15.04
C LYS A 231 0.20 -10.64 -16.43
N GLN A 232 -1.04 -10.62 -16.94
CA GLN A 232 -1.29 -10.97 -18.33
C GLN A 232 -0.77 -9.89 -19.27
N ASN A 233 -0.05 -10.32 -20.32
CA ASN A 233 0.42 -9.41 -21.37
C ASN A 233 -0.69 -9.09 -22.38
N LYS A 234 -1.76 -8.44 -21.92
CA LYS A 234 -2.94 -8.11 -22.72
C LYS A 234 -3.47 -6.74 -22.30
N LEU A 235 -3.67 -5.83 -23.26
CA LEU A 235 -4.26 -4.52 -23.01
C LEU A 235 -5.62 -4.66 -22.31
N GLY A 236 -5.80 -3.96 -21.19
CA GLY A 236 -7.03 -4.03 -20.39
C GLY A 236 -7.22 -5.36 -19.67
N ALA A 237 -6.15 -6.13 -19.43
CA ALA A 237 -6.22 -7.33 -18.59
C ALA A 237 -6.67 -6.99 -17.16
N VAL A 238 -6.31 -5.81 -16.67
CA VAL A 238 -6.73 -5.33 -15.34
C VAL A 238 -7.43 -3.99 -15.49
N ASP A 239 -8.65 -3.93 -14.98
CA ASP A 239 -9.37 -2.69 -14.74
C ASP A 239 -9.03 -2.22 -13.31
N TYR A 240 -8.37 -1.08 -13.18
CA TYR A 240 -7.86 -0.55 -11.91
C TYR A 240 -8.58 0.74 -11.54
N GLU A 241 -9.41 0.70 -10.50
CA GLU A 241 -10.08 1.85 -9.91
C GLU A 241 -9.35 2.27 -8.64
N PHE A 242 -8.85 3.50 -8.59
CA PHE A 242 -8.26 4.12 -7.40
C PHE A 242 -9.05 5.37 -7.05
N ALA A 243 -9.94 5.27 -6.07
CA ALA A 243 -10.87 6.34 -5.77
C ALA A 243 -11.07 6.65 -4.30
N TYR A 244 -11.30 7.93 -4.00
CA TYR A 244 -11.50 8.41 -2.63
C TYR A 244 -10.34 8.04 -1.69
N ASN A 245 -9.09 8.03 -2.16
CA ASN A 245 -7.95 7.74 -1.29
C ASN A 245 -7.22 9.03 -0.89
N THR A 246 -6.79 9.11 0.36
CA THR A 246 -5.87 10.16 0.84
C THR A 246 -4.45 9.61 0.82
N VAL A 247 -3.56 10.22 0.02
CA VAL A 247 -2.16 9.79 -0.12
C VAL A 247 -1.21 10.92 0.23
N MET A 248 -0.43 10.73 1.28
CA MET A 248 0.41 11.77 1.87
C MET A 248 1.79 11.27 2.30
N PHE A 249 2.80 12.13 2.23
CA PHE A 249 4.16 11.83 2.71
C PHE A 249 4.76 10.55 2.11
N THR A 250 4.57 10.30 0.81
CA THR A 250 5.31 9.21 0.16
C THR A 250 6.77 9.62 -0.02
N TRP A 251 7.69 8.80 0.51
CA TRP A 251 9.13 9.03 0.50
C TRP A 251 9.82 8.34 -0.69
N THR A 252 10.92 8.92 -1.14
CA THR A 252 11.80 8.36 -2.17
C THR A 252 12.41 7.02 -1.77
N ARG A 253 13.00 6.29 -2.73
CA ARG A 253 13.65 5.00 -2.44
C ARG A 253 14.76 5.14 -1.40
N THR A 254 15.57 6.18 -1.52
CA THR A 254 16.71 6.47 -0.63
C THR A 254 16.58 7.87 -0.04
N LYS A 255 17.35 8.14 1.02
CA LYS A 255 17.40 9.45 1.70
C LYS A 255 17.94 10.60 0.83
N GLU A 256 18.42 10.31 -0.38
CA GLU A 256 18.99 11.27 -1.33
C GLU A 256 17.93 12.03 -2.13
N PHE A 257 16.67 11.60 -2.04
CA PHE A 257 15.55 12.16 -2.79
C PHE A 257 15.72 12.06 -4.33
N GLY A 258 16.46 11.06 -4.81
CA GLY A 258 16.78 10.92 -6.23
C GLY A 258 15.68 10.31 -7.11
N ASP A 259 14.99 9.27 -6.64
CA ASP A 259 13.94 8.60 -7.39
C ASP A 259 12.82 8.02 -6.51
N MET A 260 11.70 7.66 -7.16
CA MET A 260 10.47 7.16 -6.51
C MET A 260 9.91 8.15 -5.47
N GLY A 261 8.88 7.79 -4.72
CA GLY A 261 8.17 8.71 -3.83
C GLY A 261 6.88 9.22 -4.45
N PHE A 262 6.15 8.32 -5.11
CA PHE A 262 4.92 8.62 -5.84
C PHE A 262 3.69 8.20 -5.06
N GLY A 263 2.61 8.97 -5.10
CA GLY A 263 1.37 8.58 -4.43
C GLY A 263 0.76 7.30 -5.03
N VAL A 264 0.43 7.34 -6.32
CA VAL A 264 -0.15 6.22 -7.07
C VAL A 264 0.46 6.12 -8.48
N ARG A 265 0.61 4.89 -8.98
CA ARG A 265 1.18 4.61 -10.31
C ARG A 265 0.22 3.86 -11.22
N SER A 266 0.21 4.22 -12.51
CA SER A 266 -0.38 3.42 -13.60
C SER A 266 0.65 2.50 -14.27
N ASN A 267 0.20 1.37 -14.82
CA ASN A 267 1.07 0.38 -15.44
C ASN A 267 0.51 -0.12 -16.78
N THR A 268 1.41 -0.65 -17.61
CA THR A 268 1.09 -1.40 -18.83
C THR A 268 0.02 -2.46 -18.56
N ASN A 269 -0.85 -2.65 -19.55
CA ASN A 269 -1.96 -3.58 -19.60
C ASN A 269 -3.11 -3.28 -18.61
N CYS A 270 -3.05 -2.14 -17.91
CA CYS A 270 -4.13 -1.66 -17.05
C CYS A 270 -4.96 -0.56 -17.71
N PHE A 271 -6.26 -0.55 -17.42
CA PHE A 271 -7.13 0.61 -17.56
C PHE A 271 -7.28 1.26 -16.19
N SER A 272 -6.62 2.40 -15.98
CA SER A 272 -6.51 3.05 -14.66
C SER A 272 -7.49 4.21 -14.56
N ARG A 273 -8.46 4.12 -13.64
CA ARG A 273 -9.40 5.19 -13.27
C ARG A 273 -9.01 5.74 -11.91
N ILE A 274 -8.37 6.90 -11.93
CA ILE A 274 -7.80 7.55 -10.75
C ILE A 274 -8.65 8.79 -10.49
N HIS A 275 -9.56 8.73 -9.51
CA HIS A 275 -10.49 9.84 -9.30
C HIS A 275 -10.91 10.10 -7.87
N ASN A 276 -11.34 11.33 -7.57
CA ASN A 276 -11.78 11.74 -6.23
C ASN A 276 -10.72 11.51 -5.14
N ASN A 277 -9.44 11.48 -5.47
CA ASN A 277 -8.36 11.30 -4.49
C ASN A 277 -7.85 12.63 -3.96
N LEU A 278 -7.24 12.60 -2.79
CA LEU A 278 -6.42 13.67 -2.24
C LEU A 278 -4.95 13.22 -2.32
N LEU A 279 -4.16 13.82 -3.21
CA LEU A 279 -2.77 13.46 -3.48
C LEU A 279 -1.87 14.63 -3.08
N ALA A 280 -1.37 14.59 -1.85
CA ALA A 280 -0.75 15.75 -1.22
C ALA A 280 0.62 15.40 -0.63
N LEU A 281 1.54 16.36 -0.59
CA LEU A 281 2.77 16.26 0.23
C LEU A 281 3.60 14.99 -0.06
N ASN A 282 3.72 14.59 -1.34
CA ASN A 282 4.61 13.47 -1.74
C ASN A 282 5.98 13.98 -2.18
N MET A 283 7.04 13.20 -1.97
CA MET A 283 8.42 13.61 -2.29
C MET A 283 8.67 13.82 -3.79
N MET A 284 7.98 13.08 -4.65
CA MET A 284 8.00 13.31 -6.09
C MET A 284 6.66 13.85 -6.56
N ALA A 285 5.74 12.96 -6.94
CA ALA A 285 4.45 13.33 -7.50
C ALA A 285 3.29 12.59 -6.86
N GLY A 286 2.10 13.19 -6.92
CA GLY A 286 0.86 12.55 -6.51
C GLY A 286 0.52 11.37 -7.41
N PHE A 287 0.64 11.56 -8.73
CA PHE A 287 0.39 10.54 -9.74
C PHE A 287 1.59 10.33 -10.67
N ASP A 288 1.92 9.06 -10.92
CA ASP A 288 3.01 8.62 -11.79
C ASP A 288 2.51 7.76 -12.95
N ASN A 289 2.74 8.23 -14.17
CA ASN A 289 2.43 7.54 -15.42
C ASN A 289 3.69 7.22 -16.24
N THR A 290 4.87 7.15 -15.62
CA THR A 290 6.14 6.99 -16.35
C THR A 290 6.51 5.56 -16.67
N LYS A 291 5.92 4.57 -15.98
CA LYS A 291 6.28 3.16 -16.11
C LYS A 291 5.57 2.46 -17.28
N GLY A 292 6.34 1.75 -18.09
CA GLY A 292 5.82 0.94 -19.20
C GLY A 292 5.55 1.74 -20.47
N ASP A 293 5.16 1.05 -21.54
CA ASP A 293 4.82 1.70 -22.81
C ASP A 293 3.46 2.42 -22.69
N PRO A 294 3.40 3.75 -22.89
CA PRO A 294 2.14 4.49 -22.82
C PRO A 294 1.06 3.95 -23.76
N LYS A 295 1.41 3.37 -24.92
CA LYS A 295 0.43 2.80 -25.87
C LYS A 295 -0.25 1.53 -25.37
N THR A 296 0.26 0.96 -24.27
CA THR A 296 -0.23 -0.30 -23.71
C THR A 296 -1.04 -0.10 -22.43
N LYS A 297 -1.47 1.13 -22.13
CA LYS A 297 -2.28 1.46 -20.95
C LYS A 297 -3.20 2.64 -21.25
N LYS A 298 -4.29 2.74 -20.49
CA LYS A 298 -5.24 3.86 -20.56
C LYS A 298 -5.42 4.45 -19.16
N VAL A 299 -5.52 5.77 -19.07
CA VAL A 299 -5.59 6.51 -17.80
C VAL A 299 -6.68 7.56 -17.87
N TRP A 300 -7.62 7.50 -16.93
CA TRP A 300 -8.54 8.57 -16.59
C TRP A 300 -8.10 9.13 -15.26
N LEU A 301 -7.56 10.34 -15.25
CA LEU A 301 -7.14 11.04 -14.04
C LEU A 301 -8.13 12.19 -13.83
N ASP A 302 -9.24 11.93 -13.15
CA ASP A 302 -10.35 12.89 -13.07
C ASP A 302 -10.64 13.28 -11.63
N LYS A 303 -11.01 14.54 -11.38
CA LYS A 303 -11.54 14.97 -10.08
C LYS A 303 -10.62 14.61 -8.91
N ASN A 304 -9.31 14.76 -9.05
CA ASN A 304 -8.38 14.62 -7.92
C ASN A 304 -7.99 15.99 -7.39
N ALA A 305 -7.71 16.06 -6.09
CA ALA A 305 -7.20 17.25 -5.43
C ALA A 305 -5.72 17.07 -5.12
N PHE A 306 -4.92 18.07 -5.49
CA PHE A 306 -3.47 18.04 -5.32
C PHE A 306 -2.97 19.24 -4.53
N ILE A 307 -1.90 19.04 -3.74
CA ILE A 307 -1.21 20.12 -3.04
C ILE A 307 0.18 19.70 -2.57
N LEU A 308 1.18 20.55 -2.81
CA LEU A 308 2.53 20.44 -2.24
C LEU A 308 3.24 19.09 -2.49
N ASN A 309 2.99 18.45 -3.64
CA ASN A 309 3.87 17.40 -4.13
C ASN A 309 5.19 18.04 -4.57
N LYS A 310 6.32 17.62 -4.00
CA LYS A 310 7.58 18.40 -4.04
C LYS A 310 8.14 18.59 -5.45
N LYS A 311 7.96 17.64 -6.37
CA LYS A 311 8.50 17.74 -7.73
C LYS A 311 7.46 18.12 -8.78
N GLY A 312 6.21 17.71 -8.59
CA GLY A 312 5.08 18.07 -9.43
C GLY A 312 3.85 17.25 -9.02
N ASP A 313 2.64 17.66 -9.38
CA ASP A 313 1.45 16.88 -9.04
C ASP A 313 1.35 15.59 -9.86
N VAL A 314 1.73 15.68 -11.13
CA VAL A 314 1.63 14.61 -12.12
C VAL A 314 2.95 14.48 -12.87
N THR A 315 3.36 13.23 -13.12
CA THR A 315 4.46 12.94 -14.04
C THR A 315 4.09 11.92 -15.11
N VAL A 316 4.46 12.20 -16.36
CA VAL A 316 4.10 11.41 -17.54
C VAL A 316 5.30 11.28 -18.47
N THR A 317 5.45 10.12 -19.11
CA THR A 317 6.41 9.93 -20.20
C THR A 317 5.85 10.51 -21.50
N VAL A 318 6.50 11.54 -22.02
CA VAL A 318 6.24 12.11 -23.35
C VAL A 318 7.53 11.94 -24.16
N SER A 319 7.63 10.80 -24.84
CA SER A 319 8.87 10.35 -25.49
C SER A 319 9.52 11.46 -26.34
N PRO A 320 10.82 11.75 -26.15
CA PRO A 320 11.82 11.01 -25.36
C PRO A 320 11.97 11.48 -23.90
N SER A 321 11.13 12.39 -23.42
CA SER A 321 11.26 13.08 -22.13
C SER A 321 10.26 12.61 -21.07
N ILE A 322 10.50 13.01 -19.82
CA ILE A 322 9.55 12.90 -18.72
C ILE A 322 9.10 14.30 -18.35
N LEU A 323 7.79 14.54 -18.37
CA LEU A 323 7.19 15.79 -17.93
C LEU A 323 6.78 15.69 -16.46
N TRP A 324 6.84 16.84 -15.79
CA TRP A 324 6.40 17.06 -14.42
C TRP A 324 5.57 18.34 -14.44
N LEU A 325 4.30 18.23 -14.10
CA LEU A 325 3.36 19.36 -14.14
C LEU A 325 2.55 19.40 -12.85
N ASN A 326 2.22 20.60 -12.41
CA ASN A 326 1.22 20.84 -11.39
C ASN A 326 -0.14 21.05 -12.06
N VAL A 327 -1.22 20.73 -11.34
CA VAL A 327 -2.58 20.96 -11.86
C VAL A 327 -2.88 22.44 -12.07
N ALA A 328 -2.18 23.31 -11.36
CA ALA A 328 -2.30 24.76 -11.52
C ALA A 328 -1.54 25.34 -12.72
N ASP A 329 -0.72 24.53 -13.42
CA ASP A 329 0.05 25.00 -14.57
C ASP A 329 -0.86 25.06 -15.82
N ASP A 330 -0.76 26.12 -16.62
CA ASP A 330 -1.57 26.29 -17.84
C ASP A 330 -1.44 25.12 -18.82
N GLN A 331 -0.26 24.47 -18.85
CA GLN A 331 0.05 23.33 -19.74
C GLN A 331 -0.48 21.99 -19.21
N PHE A 332 -1.20 21.96 -18.09
CA PHE A 332 -1.72 20.70 -17.54
C PHE A 332 -2.71 20.03 -18.49
N GLU A 333 -3.53 20.80 -19.20
CA GLU A 333 -4.49 20.28 -20.18
C GLU A 333 -3.80 19.64 -21.40
N ASP A 334 -2.59 20.08 -21.76
CA ASP A 334 -1.80 19.51 -22.85
C ASP A 334 -1.40 18.04 -22.60
N LEU A 335 -1.51 17.56 -21.35
CA LEU A 335 -1.31 16.14 -21.06
C LEU A 335 -2.38 15.23 -21.68
N GLU A 336 -3.52 15.76 -22.14
CA GLU A 336 -4.52 14.97 -22.90
C GLU A 336 -3.94 14.47 -24.24
N ASP A 337 -2.92 15.13 -24.79
CA ASP A 337 -2.22 14.66 -25.99
C ASP A 337 -1.26 13.48 -25.71
N ALA A 338 -1.00 13.16 -24.43
CA ALA A 338 -0.14 12.05 -24.08
C ALA A 338 -0.80 10.70 -24.45
N PRO A 339 -0.10 9.75 -25.11
CA PRO A 339 -0.73 8.56 -25.73
C PRO A 339 -1.50 7.59 -24.81
N SER A 340 -1.42 7.79 -23.49
CA SER A 340 -2.06 6.94 -22.49
C SER A 340 -3.16 7.64 -21.70
N ILE A 341 -3.29 8.96 -21.84
CA ILE A 341 -4.26 9.76 -21.11
C ILE A 341 -5.54 9.82 -21.94
N GLU A 342 -6.66 9.48 -21.30
CA GLU A 342 -7.98 9.49 -21.92
C GLU A 342 -8.86 10.61 -21.37
N SER A 343 -8.54 11.15 -20.18
CA SER A 343 -9.25 12.26 -19.53
C SER A 343 -8.45 12.86 -18.39
N LEU A 344 -8.54 14.18 -18.22
CA LEU A 344 -7.95 14.97 -17.12
C LEU A 344 -8.97 15.88 -16.40
N SER A 345 -10.25 15.59 -16.54
CA SER A 345 -11.34 16.50 -16.20
C SER A 345 -11.47 16.75 -14.68
N GLY A 346 -11.66 18.01 -14.31
CA GLY A 346 -12.07 18.40 -12.95
C GLY A 346 -11.02 18.19 -11.85
N ASN A 347 -9.75 17.94 -12.20
CA ASN A 347 -8.67 17.98 -11.21
C ASN A 347 -8.52 19.41 -10.67
N ILE A 348 -8.17 19.52 -9.39
CA ILE A 348 -8.01 20.80 -8.71
C ILE A 348 -6.67 20.86 -7.97
N SER A 349 -6.08 22.04 -7.98
CA SER A 349 -5.05 22.41 -7.00
C SER A 349 -5.76 23.00 -5.77
N ILE A 350 -5.44 22.51 -4.57
CA ILE A 350 -6.05 23.02 -3.34
C ILE A 350 -5.47 24.40 -3.04
N SER A 351 -6.36 25.39 -2.96
CA SER A 351 -6.01 26.78 -2.66
C SER A 351 -6.10 27.13 -1.18
N ASP A 352 -6.92 26.43 -0.40
CA ASP A 352 -7.04 26.62 1.06
C ASP A 352 -6.47 25.43 1.84
N PRO A 353 -5.25 25.54 2.40
CA PRO A 353 -4.65 24.47 3.19
C PRO A 353 -5.25 24.34 4.60
N SER A 354 -6.22 25.19 4.98
CA SER A 354 -6.85 25.14 6.31
C SER A 354 -7.55 23.82 6.61
N ILE A 355 -7.93 23.05 5.57
CA ILE A 355 -8.50 21.71 5.67
C ILE A 355 -7.61 20.74 6.48
N PHE A 356 -6.29 20.98 6.52
CA PHE A 356 -5.33 20.15 7.23
C PHE A 356 -5.17 20.52 8.71
N LYS A 357 -5.70 21.67 9.15
CA LYS A 357 -5.47 22.23 10.48
C LYS A 357 -6.03 21.32 11.56
N GLY A 358 -5.16 20.85 12.46
CA GLY A 358 -5.53 19.95 13.56
C GLY A 358 -5.87 18.52 13.11
N LYS A 359 -5.63 18.19 11.83
CA LYS A 359 -5.87 16.85 11.25
C LYS A 359 -4.59 16.15 10.80
N ILE A 360 -3.48 16.88 10.74
CA ILE A 360 -2.14 16.36 10.41
C ILE A 360 -1.20 16.65 11.57
N ASN A 361 -0.34 15.68 11.89
CA ASN A 361 0.76 15.88 12.82
C ASN A 361 1.63 17.10 12.41
N GLN A 362 1.59 18.15 13.22
CA GLN A 362 2.23 19.43 12.90
C GLN A 362 3.76 19.30 12.77
N ALA A 363 4.41 18.62 13.71
CA ALA A 363 5.86 18.42 13.70
C ALA A 363 6.31 17.62 12.46
N TYR A 364 5.55 16.60 12.08
CA TYR A 364 5.84 15.83 10.86
C TYR A 364 5.70 16.67 9.60
N LEU A 365 4.63 17.47 9.51
CA LEU A 365 4.39 18.39 8.39
C LEU A 365 5.53 19.42 8.28
N GLU A 366 5.89 20.08 9.37
CA GLU A 366 6.99 21.04 9.42
C GLU A 366 8.32 20.38 9.02
N GLY A 367 8.60 19.18 9.54
CA GLY A 367 9.77 18.40 9.14
C GLY A 367 9.79 18.08 7.65
N PHE A 368 8.65 17.68 7.08
CA PHE A 368 8.53 17.31 5.68
C PHE A 368 8.71 18.51 4.75
N LEU A 369 8.07 19.63 5.06
CA LEU A 369 8.20 20.87 4.28
C LEU A 369 9.67 21.32 4.23
N ASN A 370 10.38 21.19 5.35
CA ASN A 370 11.81 21.54 5.49
C ASN A 370 12.79 20.38 5.18
N ALA A 371 12.31 19.27 4.63
CA ALA A 371 13.15 18.11 4.31
C ALA A 371 14.19 18.48 3.23
N THR A 372 15.47 18.28 3.55
CA THR A 372 16.62 18.59 2.69
C THR A 372 17.68 17.49 2.77
N TYR A 373 18.43 17.33 1.68
CA TYR A 373 19.60 16.45 1.57
C TYR A 373 20.81 17.29 1.14
N THR A 374 21.95 17.09 1.80
CA THR A 374 23.22 17.74 1.46
C THR A 374 24.34 16.71 1.43
N GLU A 375 25.21 16.80 0.44
CA GLU A 375 26.37 15.93 0.26
C GLU A 375 27.65 16.75 0.11
N GLN A 376 28.74 16.27 0.71
CA GLN A 376 30.09 16.80 0.54
C GLN A 376 31.04 15.68 0.11
N THR A 377 31.72 15.90 -1.01
CA THR A 377 32.76 15.01 -1.53
C THR A 377 34.13 15.58 -1.15
N SER A 378 35.02 14.73 -0.65
CA SER A 378 36.40 15.09 -0.33
C SER A 378 37.34 14.14 -1.06
N TYR A 379 38.11 14.69 -2.00
CA TYR A 379 39.15 13.96 -2.70
C TYR A 379 40.46 14.74 -2.59
N ASN A 380 41.43 14.15 -1.88
CA ASN A 380 42.79 14.67 -1.85
C ASN A 380 43.71 13.71 -2.59
N GLU A 381 44.03 14.08 -3.81
CA GLU A 381 44.91 13.32 -4.71
C GLU A 381 46.29 13.05 -4.09
N ASN A 382 46.79 14.02 -3.30
CA ASN A 382 48.11 14.02 -2.70
C ASN A 382 48.10 13.56 -1.23
N SER A 383 46.99 13.01 -0.74
CA SER A 383 47.00 12.40 0.59
C SER A 383 48.00 11.23 0.61
N PRO A 384 48.73 11.02 1.72
CA PRO A 384 49.70 9.91 1.81
C PRO A 384 49.10 8.56 1.43
N ALA A 385 47.82 8.33 1.77
CA ALA A 385 47.10 7.11 1.41
C ALA A 385 46.80 6.97 -0.10
N ASN A 386 46.54 8.07 -0.82
CA ASN A 386 46.32 8.05 -2.27
C ASN A 386 47.63 8.01 -3.06
N LEU A 387 48.68 8.65 -2.55
CA LEU A 387 50.03 8.50 -3.09
C LEU A 387 50.52 7.05 -2.94
N PHE A 388 50.31 6.43 -1.77
CA PHE A 388 50.62 5.02 -1.54
C PHE A 388 49.80 4.09 -2.44
N ARG A 389 48.48 4.30 -2.54
CA ARG A 389 47.62 3.53 -3.46
C ARG A 389 48.13 3.61 -4.90
N ALA A 390 48.43 4.81 -5.39
CA ALA A 390 48.96 5.00 -6.74
C ALA A 390 50.30 4.28 -6.94
N ALA A 391 51.23 4.37 -5.98
CA ALA A 391 52.51 3.65 -6.02
C ALA A 391 52.33 2.12 -6.03
N MET A 392 51.26 1.61 -5.42
CA MET A 392 50.92 0.19 -5.39
C MET A 392 50.00 -0.25 -6.55
N GLY A 393 49.76 0.60 -7.55
CA GLY A 393 48.87 0.29 -8.69
C GLY A 393 47.39 0.17 -8.32
N MET A 394 46.99 0.73 -7.18
CA MET A 394 45.61 0.73 -6.67
C MET A 394 44.89 2.02 -7.02
N ASN A 395 43.56 1.95 -7.13
CA ASN A 395 42.72 3.13 -7.32
C ASN A 395 42.78 4.07 -6.11
N LYS A 396 43.00 5.37 -6.36
CA LYS A 396 42.87 6.42 -5.34
C LYS A 396 41.42 6.50 -4.83
N GLN A 397 41.24 6.93 -3.59
CA GLN A 397 39.94 6.99 -2.91
C GLN A 397 39.64 8.40 -2.40
N GLY A 398 38.39 8.82 -2.51
CA GLY A 398 37.82 9.97 -1.80
C GLY A 398 36.82 9.51 -0.74
N SER A 399 36.33 10.46 0.06
CA SER A 399 35.24 10.24 1.00
C SER A 399 34.02 11.06 0.61
N ILE A 400 32.83 10.55 0.94
CA ILE A 400 31.55 11.25 0.79
C ILE A 400 30.90 11.30 2.17
N SER A 401 30.46 12.49 2.58
CA SER A 401 29.65 12.70 3.78
C SER A 401 28.31 13.27 3.37
N SER A 402 27.21 12.64 3.79
CA SER A 402 25.86 13.12 3.47
C SER A 402 24.97 13.24 4.70
N LYS A 403 24.16 14.30 4.71
CA LYS A 403 23.21 14.63 5.78
C LYS A 403 21.82 14.82 5.18
N VAL A 404 20.81 14.29 5.86
CA VAL A 404 19.40 14.51 5.55
C VAL A 404 18.72 15.08 6.80
N SER A 405 17.80 16.04 6.63
CA SER A 405 17.07 16.63 7.76
C SER A 405 15.87 15.79 8.22
N MET A 406 15.23 15.07 7.29
CA MET A 406 14.13 14.15 7.55
C MET A 406 14.09 13.07 6.46
N PHE A 407 13.84 11.82 6.83
CA PHE A 407 13.58 10.77 5.85
C PHE A 407 12.80 9.62 6.48
N MET A 408 11.53 9.50 6.08
CA MET A 408 10.67 8.36 6.43
C MET A 408 10.63 8.08 7.94
N ASN A 409 10.63 9.14 8.75
CA ASN A 409 10.45 9.02 10.20
C ASN A 409 9.08 8.39 10.50
N LYS A 410 8.95 7.76 11.67
CA LYS A 410 7.70 7.12 12.09
C LYS A 410 6.60 8.16 12.23
N TYR A 411 5.54 8.02 11.43
CA TYR A 411 4.29 8.75 11.59
C TYR A 411 3.41 8.09 12.67
N PRO A 412 2.77 8.87 13.56
CA PRO A 412 1.87 8.31 14.57
C PRO A 412 0.62 7.70 13.93
N MET A 413 0.47 6.38 14.03
CA MET A 413 -0.65 5.64 13.43
C MET A 413 -2.02 6.18 13.87
N GLU A 414 -2.20 6.52 15.15
CA GLU A 414 -3.48 7.05 15.64
C GLU A 414 -3.88 8.35 14.92
N GLU A 415 -2.92 9.24 14.65
CA GLU A 415 -3.22 10.50 13.95
C GLU A 415 -3.54 10.28 12.47
N SER A 416 -3.10 9.17 11.86
CA SER A 416 -3.47 8.85 10.48
C SER A 416 -4.98 8.67 10.31
N LEU A 417 -5.68 8.21 11.36
CA LEU A 417 -7.14 8.02 11.34
C LEU A 417 -7.91 9.34 11.24
N LEU A 418 -7.30 10.47 11.59
CA LEU A 418 -7.89 11.80 11.47
C LEU A 418 -8.05 12.27 10.01
N LEU A 419 -7.43 11.55 9.07
CA LEU A 419 -7.49 11.85 7.64
C LEU A 419 -8.73 11.28 6.94
N PHE A 420 -9.50 10.44 7.63
CA PHE A 420 -10.85 10.09 7.17
C PHE A 420 -11.77 11.31 7.29
N GLY A 421 -12.51 11.60 6.22
CA GLY A 421 -13.40 12.76 6.15
C GLY A 421 -12.68 14.10 6.12
N LEU A 422 -11.41 14.12 5.71
CA LEU A 422 -10.60 15.34 5.69
C LEU A 422 -11.13 16.41 4.71
N MET A 423 -11.59 15.97 3.54
CA MET A 423 -12.17 16.82 2.51
C MET A 423 -13.40 16.13 1.91
N GLU A 424 -14.54 16.81 1.87
CA GLU A 424 -15.74 16.22 1.28
C GLU A 424 -15.57 16.03 -0.23
N GLY A 425 -15.91 14.84 -0.73
CA GLY A 425 -15.84 14.51 -2.17
C GLY A 425 -14.44 14.22 -2.72
N TYR A 426 -13.38 14.42 -1.93
CA TYR A 426 -11.98 14.12 -2.28
C TYR A 426 -11.25 13.41 -1.13
N GLY A 427 -10.41 12.44 -1.48
CA GLY A 427 -9.68 11.67 -0.48
C GLY A 427 -10.56 10.70 0.30
N ALA A 428 -9.99 10.10 1.35
CA ALA A 428 -10.68 9.16 2.20
C ALA A 428 -11.84 9.85 2.94
N GLN A 429 -13.05 9.35 2.71
CA GLN A 429 -14.29 9.75 3.35
C GLN A 429 -14.50 8.95 4.64
N MET A 430 -15.37 9.45 5.53
CA MET A 430 -15.74 8.70 6.74
C MET A 430 -16.27 7.30 6.37
N PRO A 431 -15.65 6.22 6.87
CA PRO A 431 -16.13 4.86 6.64
C PRO A 431 -17.56 4.71 7.16
N LYS A 432 -18.41 4.01 6.39
CA LYS A 432 -19.81 3.73 6.75
C LYS A 432 -19.95 2.44 7.55
#